data_AF-A0A5D3K1L0-F1
#
_entry.id   AF-A0A5D3K1L0-F1
#
_cell.length_a   1.000
_cell.length_b   1.000
_cell.length_c   1.000
_cell.angle_alpha   90.00
_cell.angle_beta   90.00
_cell.angle_gamma   90.00
#
_symmetry.space_group_name_H-M   'P 1'
#
loop_
_entity.id
_entity.type
_entity.pdbx_description
1 polymer ?
#
loop_
_entity_poly.entity_id
_entity_poly.type
_entity_poly.pdbx_seq_one_letter_code
_entity_poly.pdbx_strand_id
1 'polypeptide(L)' 'MTRRDELMRAVQAATATYATAKERHTHARKMAALGMGADIFGTCNLEASAFSEWLRATDALQNYRG' A
#
# COMPACT_ATOMS: atom_id res chain seq x y z
N MET A 1 1.33 6.20 25.48
CA MET A 1 1.16 6.09 24.02
C MET A 1 -0.18 6.72 23.71
N THR A 2 -0.20 7.80 22.93
CA THR A 2 -1.45 8.51 22.61
C THR A 2 -2.17 7.82 21.45
N ARG A 3 -3.48 8.02 21.33
CA ARG A 3 -4.25 7.53 20.18
C ARG A 3 -3.72 8.09 18.85
N ARG A 4 -3.16 9.31 18.86
CA ARG A 4 -2.44 9.88 17.72
C ARG A 4 -1.20 9.07 17.35
N ASP A 5 -0.42 8.59 18.33
CA ASP A 5 0.76 7.75 18.08
C ASP A 5 0.39 6.41 17.43
N GLU A 6 -0.73 5.81 17.86
CA GLU A 6 -1.26 4.59 17.24
C GLU A 6 -1.64 4.82 15.78
N LEU A 7 -2.35 5.92 15.49
CA LEU A 7 -2.74 6.29 14.13
C LEU A 7 -1.53 6.58 13.24
N MET A 8 -0.51 7.26 13.78
CA MET A 8 0.77 7.48 13.08
C MET A 8 1.47 6.16 12.75
N ARG A 9 1.52 5.20 13.69
CA ARG A 9 2.07 3.87 13.44
C ARG A 9 1.27 3.09 12.40
N ALA A 10 -0.06 3.17 12.44
CA ALA A 10 -0.92 2.54 11.45
C ALA A 10 -0.68 3.09 10.04
N VAL A 11 -0.55 4.42 9.90
CA VAL A 11 -0.20 5.06 8.63
C VAL A 11 1.18 4.61 8.15
N GLN A 12 2.18 4.56 9.02
CA GLN A 12 3.52 4.11 8.66
C GLN A 12 3.52 2.65 8.17
N ALA A 13 2.83 1.76 8.89
CA ALA A 13 2.70 0.36 8.50
C ALA A 13 1.99 0.20 7.15
N ALA A 14 0.85 0.87 6.96
CA ALA A 14 0.11 0.84 5.71
C ALA A 14 0.92 1.43 4.54
N THR A 15 1.71 2.49 4.80
CA THR A 15 2.60 3.08 3.78
C THR A 15 3.68 2.10 3.34
N ALA A 16 4.31 1.39 4.28
CA ALA A 16 5.30 0.37 3.96
C ALA A 16 4.71 -0.77 3.13
N THR A 17 3.54 -1.28 3.52
CA THR A 17 2.82 -2.32 2.77
C THR A 17 2.46 -1.88 1.35
N TYR A 18 1.92 -0.65 1.20
CA TYR A 18 1.60 -0.10 -0.11
C TYR A 18 2.85 0.08 -0.99
N ALA A 19 3.95 0.60 -0.43
CA ALA A 19 5.20 0.76 -1.16
C ALA A 19 5.72 -0.58 -1.70
N THR A 20 5.74 -1.62 -0.87
CA THR A 20 6.13 -2.97 -1.31
C THR A 20 5.19 -3.54 -2.37
N ALA A 21 3.87 -3.37 -2.22
CA ALA A 21 2.90 -3.85 -3.21
C ALA A 21 3.08 -3.16 -4.56
N LYS A 22 3.31 -1.84 -4.55
CA LYS A 22 3.58 -1.03 -5.74
C LYS A 22 4.87 -1.44 -6.45
N GLU A 23 5.94 -1.73 -5.70
CA GLU A 23 7.19 -2.24 -6.27
C GLU A 23 6.99 -3.60 -6.94
N ARG A 24 6.24 -4.51 -6.32
CA ARG A 24 5.91 -5.83 -6.88
C ARG A 24 5.11 -5.70 -8.18
N HIS A 25 4.08 -4.86 -8.22
CA HIS A 25 3.32 -4.63 -9.44
C HIS A 25 4.17 -3.97 -10.53
N THR A 26 5.00 -2.98 -10.17
CA THR A 26 5.94 -2.36 -11.11
C THR A 26 6.91 -3.38 -11.70
N HIS A 27 7.44 -4.28 -10.87
CA HIS A 27 8.30 -5.37 -11.31
C HIS A 27 7.57 -6.34 -12.25
N ALA A 28 6.36 -6.79 -11.89
CA ALA A 28 5.55 -7.66 -12.73
C ALA A 28 5.27 -7.05 -14.11
N ARG A 29 4.95 -5.74 -14.15
CA ARG A 29 4.78 -5.01 -15.42
C ARG A 29 6.05 -4.97 -16.27
N LYS A 30 7.22 -4.77 -15.65
CA LYS A 30 8.51 -4.82 -16.36
C LYS A 30 8.79 -6.20 -16.93
N MET A 31 8.57 -7.25 -16.13
CA MET A 31 8.77 -8.63 -16.57
C MET A 31 7.85 -8.99 -17.74
N ALA A 32 6.57 -8.62 -17.66
CA ALA A 32 5.62 -8.82 -18.74
C ALA A 32 6.01 -8.05 -20.02
N ALA A 33 6.51 -6.82 -19.90
CA ALA A 33 6.98 -6.03 -21.03
C ALA A 33 8.21 -6.65 -21.74
N LEU A 34 9.00 -7.44 -20.99
CA LEU A 34 10.13 -8.21 -21.52
C LEU A 34 9.70 -9.58 -22.08
N GLY A 35 8.40 -9.88 -22.15
CA GLY A 35 7.88 -11.17 -22.60
C GLY A 35 8.07 -12.30 -21.60
N MET A 36 8.45 -12.00 -20.35
CA MET A 36 8.61 -12.98 -19.29
C MET A 36 7.28 -13.19 -18.57
N GLY A 37 7.05 -14.43 -18.10
CA GLY A 37 5.87 -14.75 -17.30
C GLY A 37 5.80 -13.92 -16.01
N ALA A 38 4.72 -13.17 -15.84
CA ALA A 38 4.51 -12.34 -14.65
C ALA A 38 3.01 -12.23 -14.33
N ASP A 39 2.67 -12.35 -13.04
CA ASP A 39 1.30 -12.18 -12.55
C ASP A 39 0.97 -10.68 -12.36
N ILE A 40 0.62 -10.01 -13.45
CA ILE A 40 0.24 -8.59 -13.42
C ILE A 40 -1.06 -8.39 -12.66
N PHE A 41 -2.07 -9.24 -12.88
CA PHE A 41 -3.39 -9.07 -12.29
C PHE A 41 -3.37 -9.29 -10.78
N GLY A 42 -2.68 -10.33 -10.29
CA GLY A 42 -2.52 -10.56 -8.86
C GLY A 42 -1.74 -9.44 -8.19
N THR A 43 -0.65 -8.97 -8.78
CA THR A 43 0.12 -7.85 -8.22
C THR A 43 -0.63 -6.52 -8.26
N CYS A 44 -1.44 -6.27 -9.29
CA CYS A 44 -2.33 -5.11 -9.37
C CYS A 44 -3.41 -5.14 -8.28
N ASN A 45 -4.04 -6.30 -8.04
CA ASN A 45 -5.03 -6.45 -6.97
C ASN A 45 -4.42 -6.25 -5.57
N LEU A 46 -3.19 -6.74 -5.36
CA LEU A 46 -2.44 -6.51 -4.12
C LEU A 46 -2.13 -5.01 -3.92
N GLU A 47 -1.69 -4.30 -4.97
CA GLU A 47 -1.46 -2.86 -4.89
C GLU A 47 -2.76 -2.10 -4.58
N ALA A 48 -3.86 -2.41 -5.26
CA ALA A 48 -5.14 -1.75 -5.04
C ALA A 48 -5.68 -1.95 -3.62
N SER A 49 -5.51 -3.15 -3.06
CA SER A 49 -5.89 -3.46 -1.68
C SER A 49 -5.04 -2.67 -0.68
N ALA A 50 -3.71 -2.69 -0.86
CA ALA A 50 -2.79 -1.95 0.01
C ALA A 50 -2.99 -0.43 -0.07
N PHE A 51 -3.30 0.09 -1.26
CA PHE A 51 -3.64 1.50 -1.45
C PHE A 51 -4.93 1.89 -0.71
N SER A 52 -5.95 1.03 -0.77
CA SER A 52 -7.21 1.26 -0.06
C SER A 52 -7.02 1.28 1.46
N GLU A 53 -6.18 0.40 2.00
CA GLU A 53 -5.81 0.39 3.42
C GLU A 53 -5.02 1.64 3.82
N TRP A 54 -4.06 2.05 2.99
CA TRP A 54 -3.30 3.28 3.18
C TRP A 54 -4.22 4.50 3.24
N LEU A 55 -5.17 4.63 2.30
CA LEU A 55 -6.15 5.71 2.30
C LEU A 55 -6.97 5.75 3.60
N ARG A 56 -7.48 4.60 4.07
CA ARG A 56 -8.24 4.52 5.32
C ARG A 56 -7.40 4.93 6.53
N ALA A 57 -6.15 4.49 6.60
CA ALA A 57 -5.25 4.84 7.70
C ALA A 57 -4.93 6.34 7.71
N THR A 58 -4.66 6.92 6.53
CA THR A 58 -4.38 8.36 6.38
C THR A 58 -5.61 9.20 6.73
N ASP A 59 -6.79 8.82 6.26
CA ASP A 59 -8.05 9.51 6.59
C ASP A 59 -8.32 9.51 8.10
N ALA A 60 -8.16 8.35 8.76
CA ALA A 60 -8.32 8.23 10.20
C ALA A 60 -7.36 9.14 11.00
N LEU A 61 -6.11 9.28 10.54
CA LEU A 61 -5.15 10.19 11.17
C LEU A 61 -5.49 11.66 10.90
N GLN A 62 -5.89 12.02 9.68
CA GLN A 62 -6.22 13.39 9.29
C GLN A 62 -7.47 13.92 10.00
N ASN A 63 -8.45 13.05 10.22
CA ASN A 63 -9.71 13.40 10.89
C ASN A 63 -9.65 13.33 12.43
N TYR A 64 -8.52 12.94 13.01
CA TYR A 64 -8.35 12.87 14.45
C TYR A 64 -8.25 14.27 15.10
N ARG A 65 -9.09 14.54 16.11
CA ARG A 65 -9.22 15.87 16.75
C ARG A 65 -8.65 16.02 18.15
N GLY A 66 -8.06 14.98 18.75
CA GLY A 66 -7.47 15.04 20.09
C GLY A 66 -7.78 13.83 20.92
#